data_AF-A0A957D2F8-F1
#
_entry.id   AF-A0A957D2F8-F1
#
_cell.length_a   1.000
_cell.length_b   1.000
_cell.length_c   1.000
_cell.angle_alpha   90.00
_cell.angle_beta   90.00
_cell.angle_gamma   90.00
#
_symmetry.space_group_name_H-M   'P 1'
#
loop_
_entity.id
_entity.type
_entity.pdbx_description
1 polymer ?
#
loop_
_entity_poly.entity_id
_entity_poly.type
_entity_poly.pdbx_seq_one_letter_code
_entity_poly.pdbx_strand_id
1 'polypeptide(L)'
;SREFQRLESVKIEADKKDGTLRGEIQYEGERPIRIKAAPGSEDNEILYDFFHSDLLKGRSQKMQGVMDTTFTVMSDTIQAFDAIQEKVAQSTSGDTGSQNEGSQNSSTGTFLTDVDFDFQKGQLQNLKKLSEILNAFYAYKLKYLMKQSFKNHRKDQTLAPLYLVRQSFQQLAADHEIIQQAAVQRRWTYGFNVKDDGYFISEQAVELLIMDKLAIKAIVPFKHLLPSGKDENGLAIISYLSERTHIRRLPYTDRFIMIGVSYDRVPQAGSLFDDRALFERPFHAFELMAIPHEVGHYIYEHGKLEDGRSFPQVCKQFEGNNPYHRWGEEIFADLYGCIVTGPLTVLSMRALLVSINRERAWKDDEHHPTPVLRVFILNEILRILKEMNPDKYDFSDVTDRLDEDWAGILASWGYARVQPADEQQASKRPARIYLHDNSAIHLEQIVNIDRVINAIRPIIVEFATHLLAHLDQQSGSQDQNDGLQFTIPWVGCSAQEADKKPEAKLDDYSETMRNMTNRKFAGKKAPHKTKLSIDIDKDKPDMTNPENPRKQFLPDELMRYYLDNWGDSGPTGSGIGGY
;
A
#
# COMPACT_ATOMS: atom_id res chain seq x y z
N SER A 1 5.87 -31.63 -20.82
CA SER A 1 4.50 -31.15 -20.56
C SER A 1 4.58 -29.80 -19.89
N ARG A 2 3.65 -28.87 -20.17
CA ARG A 2 3.38 -27.74 -19.27
C ARG A 2 2.41 -28.23 -18.21
N GLU A 3 2.64 -27.88 -16.95
CA GLU A 3 1.69 -28.19 -15.88
C GLU A 3 0.28 -27.68 -16.26
N PHE A 4 -0.72 -28.53 -16.07
CA PHE A 4 -2.15 -28.25 -16.30
C PHE A 4 -2.59 -27.99 -17.76
N GLN A 5 -1.72 -28.17 -18.77
CA GLN A 5 -2.14 -28.10 -20.18
C GLN A 5 -2.14 -29.47 -20.84
N ARG A 6 -3.26 -29.83 -21.47
CA ARG A 6 -3.41 -31.08 -22.20
C ARG A 6 -2.68 -30.98 -23.54
N LEU A 7 -1.74 -31.90 -23.75
CA LEU A 7 -1.02 -32.02 -25.00
C LEU A 7 -1.94 -32.63 -26.05
N GLU A 8 -2.17 -31.91 -27.16
CA GLU A 8 -3.04 -32.33 -28.25
C GLU A 8 -2.27 -33.14 -29.29
N SER A 9 -1.09 -32.67 -29.72
CA SER A 9 -0.22 -33.43 -30.62
C SER A 9 1.24 -33.03 -30.51
N VAL A 10 2.12 -33.97 -30.87
CA VAL A 10 3.55 -33.73 -31.10
C VAL A 10 3.91 -34.35 -32.44
N LYS A 11 4.44 -33.54 -33.36
CA LYS A 11 4.97 -33.97 -34.65
C LYS A 11 6.45 -33.63 -34.70
N ILE A 12 7.27 -34.55 -35.18
CA ILE A 12 8.69 -34.30 -35.43
C ILE A 12 9.00 -34.83 -36.82
N GLU A 13 9.53 -33.97 -37.68
CA GLU A 13 9.86 -34.27 -39.06
C GLU A 13 11.31 -33.86 -39.33
N ALA A 14 12.09 -34.76 -39.94
CA ALA A 14 13.42 -34.41 -40.42
C ALA A 14 13.30 -33.74 -41.80
N ASP A 15 13.86 -32.53 -41.94
CA ASP A 15 14.04 -31.87 -43.22
C ASP A 15 15.09 -32.66 -44.02
N LYS A 16 14.64 -33.31 -45.09
CA LYS A 16 15.47 -34.21 -45.91
C LYS A 16 16.66 -33.51 -46.57
N LYS A 17 16.64 -32.18 -46.70
CA LYS A 17 17.68 -31.43 -47.43
C LYS A 17 18.90 -31.15 -46.57
N ASP A 18 18.69 -30.78 -45.32
CA ASP A 18 19.77 -30.34 -44.44
C ASP A 18 19.89 -31.18 -43.17
N GLY A 19 18.96 -32.12 -42.92
CA GLY A 19 18.92 -32.97 -41.72
C GLY A 19 18.32 -32.28 -40.49
N THR A 20 17.80 -31.07 -40.64
CA THR A 20 17.19 -30.32 -39.53
C THR A 20 15.94 -31.03 -39.03
N LEU A 21 15.83 -31.31 -37.73
CA LEU A 21 14.56 -31.76 -37.14
C LEU A 21 13.64 -30.55 -36.92
N ARG A 22 12.41 -30.64 -37.42
CA ARG A 22 11.33 -29.68 -37.20
C ARG A 22 10.27 -30.35 -36.32
N GLY A 23 10.08 -29.83 -35.12
CA GLY A 23 9.03 -30.24 -34.21
C GLY A 23 7.82 -29.33 -34.31
N GLU A 24 6.62 -29.84 -34.05
CA GLU A 24 5.42 -29.07 -33.79
C GLU A 24 4.74 -29.68 -32.55
N ILE A 25 4.59 -28.88 -31.48
CA ILE A 25 3.90 -29.26 -30.25
C ILE A 25 2.61 -28.44 -30.18
N GLN A 26 1.47 -29.10 -30.18
CA GLN A 26 0.16 -28.47 -30.05
C GLN A 26 -0.43 -28.82 -28.68
N TYR A 27 -0.84 -27.80 -27.93
CA TYR A 27 -1.63 -27.95 -26.71
C TYR A 27 -3.09 -27.57 -27.03
N GLU A 28 -4.03 -28.19 -26.33
CA GLU A 28 -5.46 -27.97 -26.52
C GLU A 28 -5.81 -26.46 -26.41
N GLY A 29 -6.41 -25.91 -27.47
CA GLY A 29 -6.80 -24.49 -27.53
C GLY A 29 -5.67 -23.49 -27.85
N GLU A 30 -4.43 -23.95 -28.08
CA GLU A 30 -3.30 -23.09 -28.46
C GLU A 30 -2.88 -23.29 -29.92
N ARG A 31 -2.18 -22.28 -30.47
CA ARG A 31 -1.54 -22.43 -31.77
C ARG A 31 -0.35 -23.39 -31.66
N PRO A 32 -0.07 -24.20 -32.70
CA PRO A 32 1.04 -25.14 -32.66
C PRO A 32 2.38 -24.42 -32.48
N ILE A 33 3.19 -24.96 -31.58
CA ILE A 33 4.51 -24.44 -31.24
C ILE A 33 5.55 -25.16 -32.07
N ARG A 34 6.22 -24.43 -32.96
CA ARG A 34 7.23 -25.01 -33.87
C ARG A 34 8.61 -24.96 -33.24
N ILE A 35 9.35 -26.06 -33.37
CA ILE A 35 10.71 -26.24 -32.85
C ILE A 35 11.59 -26.56 -34.05
N LYS A 36 12.81 -26.02 -34.08
CA LYS A 36 13.79 -26.31 -35.14
C LYS A 36 15.11 -26.69 -34.48
N ALA A 37 15.70 -27.78 -34.95
CA ALA A 37 16.93 -28.36 -34.44
C ALA A 37 17.87 -28.66 -35.61
N ALA A 38 19.01 -27.98 -35.67
CA ALA A 38 20.00 -28.21 -36.72
C ALA A 38 20.73 -29.55 -36.48
N PRO A 39 21.14 -30.28 -37.53
CA PRO A 39 21.93 -31.49 -37.37
C PRO A 39 23.27 -31.17 -36.69
N GLY A 40 23.64 -31.98 -35.70
CA GLY A 40 24.87 -31.79 -34.93
C GLY A 40 24.75 -30.75 -33.80
N SER A 41 23.57 -30.15 -33.60
CA SER A 41 23.30 -29.46 -32.33
C SER A 41 23.19 -30.51 -31.23
N GLU A 42 24.01 -30.38 -30.18
CA GLU A 42 23.83 -31.18 -28.97
C GLU A 42 22.41 -30.94 -28.42
N ASP A 43 21.75 -31.96 -27.85
CA ASP A 43 20.34 -31.89 -27.38
C ASP A 43 20.02 -30.63 -26.55
N ASN A 44 21.04 -30.10 -25.86
CA ASN A 44 20.99 -28.88 -25.08
C ASN A 44 20.79 -27.60 -25.92
N GLU A 45 21.43 -27.44 -27.08
CA GLU A 45 21.36 -26.19 -27.88
C GLU A 45 19.95 -25.92 -28.45
N ILE A 46 19.23 -26.99 -28.81
CA ILE A 46 17.86 -26.92 -29.35
C ILE A 46 16.89 -26.40 -28.28
N LEU A 47 17.02 -26.90 -27.05
CA LEU A 47 16.23 -26.43 -25.91
C LEU A 47 16.51 -24.95 -25.64
N TYR A 48 17.77 -24.52 -25.67
CA TYR A 48 18.11 -23.11 -25.40
C TYR A 48 17.57 -22.15 -26.47
N ASP A 49 17.72 -22.44 -27.76
CA ASP A 49 17.24 -21.54 -28.81
C ASP A 49 15.72 -21.40 -28.78
N PHE A 50 15.00 -22.51 -28.54
CA PHE A 50 13.55 -22.53 -28.40
C PHE A 50 13.06 -21.71 -27.18
N PHE A 51 13.63 -21.94 -25.99
CA PHE A 51 13.24 -21.21 -24.79
C PHE A 51 13.66 -19.74 -24.84
N HIS A 52 14.75 -19.41 -25.54
CA HIS A 52 15.27 -18.07 -25.58
C HIS A 52 14.51 -17.16 -26.56
N SER A 53 14.27 -17.58 -27.81
CA SER A 53 13.65 -16.69 -28.80
C SER A 53 12.14 -16.65 -28.69
N ASP A 54 11.48 -17.81 -28.65
CA ASP A 54 10.04 -17.88 -28.93
C ASP A 54 9.20 -17.71 -27.66
N LEU A 55 9.63 -18.31 -26.55
CA LEU A 55 8.94 -18.13 -25.26
C LEU A 55 9.02 -16.68 -24.79
N LEU A 56 10.23 -16.08 -24.81
CA LEU A 56 10.40 -14.68 -24.43
C LEU A 56 9.67 -13.76 -25.39
N LYS A 57 9.70 -14.02 -26.70
CA LYS A 57 8.98 -13.20 -27.69
C LYS A 57 7.47 -13.25 -27.47
N GLY A 58 6.89 -14.44 -27.30
CA GLY A 58 5.46 -14.59 -27.05
C GLY A 58 5.00 -13.91 -25.76
N ARG A 59 5.77 -14.05 -24.67
CA ARG A 59 5.47 -13.36 -23.39
C ARG A 59 5.70 -11.86 -23.47
N SER A 60 6.76 -11.42 -24.14
CA SER A 60 7.02 -9.99 -24.36
C SER A 60 5.91 -9.33 -25.17
N GLN A 61 5.36 -10.02 -26.19
CA GLN A 61 4.22 -9.54 -26.97
C GLN A 61 2.95 -9.42 -26.13
N LYS A 62 2.65 -10.43 -25.30
CA LYS A 62 1.52 -10.33 -24.35
C LYS A 62 1.70 -9.17 -23.37
N MET A 63 2.91 -9.01 -22.84
CA MET A 63 3.23 -7.91 -21.94
C MET A 63 3.09 -6.55 -22.62
N GLN A 64 3.51 -6.42 -23.88
CA GLN A 64 3.29 -5.19 -24.66
C GLN A 64 1.79 -4.84 -24.75
N GLY A 65 0.92 -5.83 -24.97
CA GLY A 65 -0.53 -5.60 -24.97
C GLY A 65 -1.07 -5.10 -23.62
N VAL A 66 -0.51 -5.56 -22.49
CA VAL A 66 -0.86 -5.04 -21.16
C VAL A 66 -0.41 -3.59 -21.01
N MET A 67 0.83 -3.28 -21.42
CA MET A 67 1.40 -1.92 -21.36
C MET A 67 0.61 -0.93 -22.24
N ASP A 68 0.27 -1.34 -23.46
CA ASP A 68 -0.53 -0.54 -24.39
C ASP A 68 -1.92 -0.25 -23.79
N THR A 69 -2.54 -1.28 -23.18
CA THR A 69 -3.83 -1.14 -22.49
C THR A 69 -3.73 -0.15 -21.32
N THR A 70 -2.68 -0.22 -20.49
CA THR A 70 -2.46 0.75 -19.42
C THR A 70 -2.33 2.16 -19.98
N PHE A 71 -1.56 2.35 -21.06
CA PHE A 71 -1.37 3.66 -21.67
C PHE A 71 -2.69 4.24 -22.21
N THR A 72 -3.51 3.42 -22.87
CA THR A 72 -4.85 3.81 -23.36
C THR A 72 -5.74 4.22 -22.19
N VAL A 73 -5.90 3.37 -21.17
CA VAL A 73 -6.74 3.68 -19.99
C VAL A 73 -6.31 4.98 -19.31
N MET A 74 -5.01 5.18 -19.12
CA MET A 74 -4.48 6.41 -18.52
C MET A 74 -4.76 7.64 -19.39
N SER A 75 -4.53 7.54 -20.70
CA SER A 75 -4.71 8.65 -21.64
C SER A 75 -6.18 9.06 -21.75
N ASP A 76 -7.07 8.08 -21.86
CA ASP A 76 -8.52 8.30 -21.91
C ASP A 76 -9.02 8.94 -20.61
N THR A 77 -8.52 8.48 -19.46
CA THR A 77 -8.92 9.02 -18.15
C THR A 77 -8.44 10.46 -17.97
N ILE A 78 -7.20 10.79 -18.38
CA ILE A 78 -6.66 12.15 -18.32
C ILE A 78 -7.40 13.07 -19.30
N GLN A 79 -7.66 12.61 -20.53
CA GLN A 79 -8.39 13.39 -21.53
C GLN A 79 -9.83 13.70 -21.07
N ALA A 80 -10.51 12.71 -20.47
CA ALA A 80 -11.82 12.93 -19.88
C ALA A 80 -11.77 14.02 -18.79
N PHE A 81 -10.72 14.01 -17.97
CA PHE A 81 -10.49 15.01 -16.93
C PHE A 81 -10.25 16.42 -17.50
N ASP A 82 -9.42 16.54 -18.54
CA ASP A 82 -9.14 17.82 -19.21
C ASP A 82 -10.40 18.42 -19.84
N ALA A 83 -11.22 17.59 -20.50
CA ALA A 83 -12.50 18.03 -21.08
C ALA A 83 -13.47 18.57 -20.01
N ILE A 84 -13.47 17.99 -18.82
CA ILE A 84 -14.29 18.46 -17.69
C ILE A 84 -13.80 19.82 -17.21
N GLN A 85 -12.49 19.97 -17.03
CA GLN A 85 -11.88 21.22 -16.58
C GLN A 85 -12.18 22.38 -17.54
N GLU A 86 -12.11 22.12 -18.85
CA GLU A 86 -12.47 23.11 -19.88
C GLU A 86 -13.94 23.52 -19.79
N LYS A 87 -14.87 22.58 -19.63
CA LYS A 87 -16.31 22.91 -19.48
C LYS A 87 -16.60 23.71 -18.21
N VAL A 88 -15.94 23.38 -17.09
CA VAL A 88 -16.07 24.13 -15.82
C VAL A 88 -15.50 25.56 -15.96
N ALA A 89 -14.39 25.72 -16.67
CA ALA A 89 -13.83 27.04 -16.96
C ALA A 89 -14.77 27.87 -17.86
N GLN A 90 -15.42 27.24 -18.85
CA GLN A 90 -16.38 27.91 -19.73
C GLN A 90 -17.63 28.37 -18.96
N SER A 91 -18.20 27.53 -18.09
CA SER A 91 -19.41 27.88 -17.33
C SER A 91 -19.18 29.02 -16.32
N THR A 92 -18.01 29.05 -15.67
CA THR A 92 -17.65 30.13 -14.74
C THR A 92 -17.36 31.47 -15.43
N SER A 93 -16.90 31.45 -16.67
CA SER A 93 -16.61 32.69 -17.44
C SER A 93 -17.86 33.38 -18.03
N GLY A 94 -18.98 32.66 -18.16
CA GLY A 94 -20.20 33.15 -18.83
C GLY A 94 -21.15 34.00 -17.96
N ASP A 95 -20.99 33.99 -16.63
CA ASP A 95 -22.02 34.51 -15.70
C ASP A 95 -21.68 35.87 -15.05
N THR A 96 -20.67 36.59 -15.56
CA THR A 96 -20.29 37.91 -15.02
C THR A 96 -21.23 39.06 -15.44
N GLY A 97 -22.37 38.78 -16.09
CA GLY A 97 -23.13 39.76 -16.86
C GLY A 97 -24.51 40.19 -16.36
N SER A 98 -25.17 39.48 -15.44
CA SER A 98 -26.53 39.88 -15.01
C SER A 98 -26.87 39.42 -13.60
N GLN A 99 -26.45 40.21 -12.61
CA GLN A 99 -26.97 40.12 -11.25
C GLN A 99 -28.43 40.59 -11.22
N ASN A 100 -29.36 39.72 -11.60
CA ASN A 100 -30.77 39.90 -11.28
C ASN A 100 -31.03 39.25 -9.92
N GLU A 101 -31.21 40.07 -8.88
CA GLU A 101 -31.34 39.71 -7.46
C GLU A 101 -32.59 38.88 -7.08
N GLY A 102 -33.18 38.11 -8.00
CA GLY A 102 -34.56 37.61 -7.84
C GLY A 102 -34.77 36.10 -7.70
N SER A 103 -33.77 35.23 -7.83
CA SER A 103 -34.02 33.78 -7.90
C SER A 103 -33.14 32.97 -6.94
N GLN A 104 -33.60 32.86 -5.69
CA GLN A 104 -33.17 31.82 -4.76
C GLN A 104 -34.01 30.57 -5.04
N ASN A 105 -33.44 29.48 -5.62
CA ASN A 105 -33.79 28.07 -5.33
C ASN A 105 -33.30 26.98 -6.33
N SER A 106 -32.46 27.23 -7.33
CA SER A 106 -31.90 26.11 -8.12
C SER A 106 -30.61 25.55 -7.50
N SER A 107 -30.74 24.59 -6.58
CA SER A 107 -29.66 23.90 -5.86
C SER A 107 -28.88 22.85 -6.68
N THR A 108 -29.02 22.82 -8.00
CA THR A 108 -28.44 21.77 -8.86
C THR A 108 -27.03 22.07 -9.38
N GLY A 109 -26.50 23.29 -9.19
CA GLY A 109 -25.20 23.71 -9.74
C GLY A 109 -23.95 23.50 -8.86
N THR A 110 -24.10 23.08 -7.60
CA THR A 110 -23.00 23.13 -6.61
C THR A 110 -22.09 21.90 -6.57
N PHE A 111 -22.36 20.85 -7.34
CA PHE A 111 -21.66 19.57 -7.16
C PHE A 111 -20.20 19.57 -7.66
N LEU A 112 -19.83 20.45 -8.59
CA LEU A 112 -18.49 20.43 -9.19
C LEU A 112 -17.44 21.17 -8.35
N THR A 113 -17.78 22.21 -7.59
CA THR A 113 -16.77 23.04 -6.90
C THR A 113 -16.16 22.42 -5.64
N ASP A 114 -16.67 21.27 -5.19
CA ASP A 114 -16.35 20.71 -3.87
C ASP A 114 -15.17 19.72 -3.86
N VAL A 115 -14.46 19.56 -4.98
CA VAL A 115 -13.39 18.57 -5.14
C VAL A 115 -12.11 19.26 -5.60
N ASP A 116 -10.97 18.83 -5.05
CA ASP A 116 -9.66 19.33 -5.42
C ASP A 116 -9.17 18.75 -6.76
N PHE A 117 -9.68 19.32 -7.85
CA PHE A 117 -9.39 18.85 -9.22
C PHE A 117 -7.90 18.77 -9.53
N ASP A 118 -7.14 19.82 -9.22
CA ASP A 118 -5.71 19.87 -9.55
C ASP A 118 -4.95 18.73 -8.89
N PHE A 119 -5.33 18.40 -7.66
CA PHE A 119 -4.76 17.27 -6.95
C PHE A 119 -5.11 15.94 -7.62
N GLN A 120 -6.39 15.70 -7.94
CA GLN A 120 -6.79 14.44 -8.59
C GLN A 120 -6.15 14.27 -9.97
N LYS A 121 -6.05 15.35 -10.76
CA LYS A 121 -5.31 15.38 -12.02
C LYS A 121 -3.86 15.00 -11.83
N GLY A 122 -3.22 15.56 -10.81
CA GLY A 122 -1.85 15.25 -10.48
C GLY A 122 -1.66 13.79 -10.05
N GLN A 123 -2.62 13.19 -9.34
CA GLN A 123 -2.60 11.75 -9.03
C GLN A 123 -2.69 10.87 -10.29
N LEU A 124 -3.53 11.23 -11.27
CA LEU A 124 -3.57 10.55 -12.57
C LEU A 124 -2.25 10.70 -13.34
N GLN A 125 -1.62 11.88 -13.29
CA GLN A 125 -0.30 12.10 -13.88
C GLN A 125 0.78 11.26 -13.18
N ASN A 126 0.70 11.12 -11.86
CA ASN A 126 1.60 10.27 -11.07
C ASN A 126 1.42 8.79 -11.45
N LEU A 127 0.19 8.28 -11.59
CA LEU A 127 -0.07 6.91 -12.09
C LEU A 127 0.51 6.67 -13.49
N LYS A 128 0.33 7.63 -14.41
CA LYS A 128 0.95 7.56 -15.74
C LYS A 128 2.46 7.47 -15.62
N LYS A 129 3.05 8.30 -14.77
CA LYS A 129 4.49 8.34 -14.55
C LYS A 129 5.03 7.04 -13.94
N LEU A 130 4.30 6.45 -12.99
CA LEU A 130 4.62 5.15 -12.42
C LEU A 130 4.64 4.06 -13.49
N SER A 131 3.66 4.04 -14.40
CA SER A 131 3.62 3.12 -15.55
C SER A 131 4.83 3.29 -16.48
N GLU A 132 5.24 4.53 -16.76
CA GLU A 132 6.44 4.80 -17.56
C GLU A 132 7.72 4.26 -16.92
N ILE A 133 7.87 4.41 -15.59
CA ILE A 133 9.01 3.85 -14.85
C ILE A 133 9.00 2.32 -14.90
N LEU A 134 7.83 1.71 -14.69
CA LEU A 134 7.67 0.26 -14.74
C LEU A 134 8.04 -0.30 -16.12
N ASN A 135 7.62 0.39 -17.19
CA ASN A 135 8.00 0.06 -18.57
C ASN A 135 9.51 0.18 -18.80
N ALA A 136 10.13 1.25 -18.30
CA ALA A 136 11.58 1.44 -18.39
C ALA A 136 12.35 0.36 -17.63
N PHE A 137 11.91 0.02 -16.41
CA PHE A 137 12.46 -1.07 -15.61
C PHE A 137 12.39 -2.40 -16.35
N TYR A 138 11.24 -2.73 -16.94
CA TYR A 138 11.10 -3.94 -17.76
C TYR A 138 12.07 -3.94 -18.94
N ALA A 139 12.08 -2.86 -19.73
CA ALA A 139 12.83 -2.77 -20.97
C ALA A 139 14.35 -2.84 -20.75
N TYR A 140 14.85 -2.10 -19.75
CA TYR A 140 16.28 -1.89 -19.54
C TYR A 140 16.89 -2.81 -18.48
N LYS A 141 16.13 -3.21 -17.46
CA LYS A 141 16.65 -4.03 -16.35
C LYS A 141 16.21 -5.47 -16.46
N LEU A 142 14.91 -5.73 -16.38
CA LEU A 142 14.41 -7.11 -16.24
C LEU A 142 14.68 -7.94 -17.50
N LYS A 143 14.42 -7.39 -18.69
CA LYS A 143 14.72 -8.05 -19.97
C LYS A 143 16.22 -8.33 -20.15
N TYR A 144 17.08 -7.44 -19.65
CA TYR A 144 18.53 -7.65 -19.66
C TYR A 144 18.91 -8.82 -18.74
N LEU A 145 18.42 -8.84 -17.50
CA LEU A 145 18.71 -9.91 -16.53
C LEU A 145 18.24 -11.28 -17.05
N MET A 146 17.03 -11.36 -17.61
CA MET A 146 16.53 -12.57 -18.25
C MET A 146 17.48 -13.05 -19.35
N LYS A 147 17.92 -12.15 -20.25
CA LYS A 147 18.87 -12.51 -21.32
C LYS A 147 20.21 -13.00 -20.78
N GLN A 148 20.76 -12.36 -19.76
CA GLN A 148 22.02 -12.80 -19.14
C GLN A 148 21.87 -14.15 -18.43
N SER A 149 20.77 -14.36 -17.71
CA SER A 149 20.42 -15.66 -17.11
C SER A 149 20.44 -16.77 -18.17
N PHE A 150 19.70 -16.61 -19.27
CA PHE A 150 19.70 -17.60 -20.37
C PHE A 150 21.08 -17.83 -20.96
N LYS A 151 21.88 -16.77 -21.15
CA LYS A 151 23.23 -16.87 -21.70
C LYS A 151 24.16 -17.64 -20.76
N ASN A 152 24.10 -17.36 -19.46
CA ASN A 152 24.92 -18.04 -18.45
C ASN A 152 24.55 -19.53 -18.38
N HIS A 153 23.26 -19.81 -18.24
CA HIS A 153 22.74 -21.17 -18.24
C HIS A 153 23.07 -21.96 -19.52
N ARG A 154 23.02 -21.32 -20.69
CA ARG A 154 23.49 -21.93 -21.95
C ARG A 154 24.98 -22.26 -21.91
N LYS A 155 25.81 -21.31 -21.44
CA LYS A 155 27.26 -21.49 -21.34
C LYS A 155 27.62 -22.63 -20.38
N ASP A 156 26.90 -22.71 -19.27
CA ASP A 156 27.13 -23.69 -18.21
C ASP A 156 26.39 -25.01 -18.46
N GLN A 157 25.67 -25.12 -19.58
CA GLN A 157 24.84 -26.28 -19.95
C GLN A 157 23.82 -26.68 -18.85
N THR A 158 23.24 -25.70 -18.15
CA THR A 158 22.24 -25.89 -17.09
C THR A 158 20.89 -25.26 -17.43
N LEU A 159 19.79 -25.84 -16.97
CA LEU A 159 18.45 -25.29 -17.26
C LEU A 159 18.25 -23.91 -16.61
N ALA A 160 17.83 -22.94 -17.42
CA ALA A 160 17.48 -21.61 -16.93
C ALA A 160 16.25 -21.65 -16.00
N PRO A 161 16.19 -20.79 -14.96
CA PRO A 161 15.10 -20.76 -13.99
C PRO A 161 13.84 -20.11 -14.58
N LEU A 162 13.13 -20.84 -15.44
CA LEU A 162 11.92 -20.35 -16.12
C LEU A 162 10.82 -19.89 -15.15
N TYR A 163 10.82 -20.40 -13.91
CA TYR A 163 9.89 -19.97 -12.86
C TYR A 163 10.15 -18.50 -12.45
N LEU A 164 11.41 -18.07 -12.30
CA LEU A 164 11.76 -16.67 -11.98
C LEU A 164 11.32 -15.74 -13.10
N VAL A 165 11.58 -16.13 -14.35
CA VAL A 165 11.15 -15.37 -15.54
C VAL A 165 9.63 -15.24 -15.55
N ARG A 166 8.91 -16.33 -15.26
CA ARG A 166 7.44 -16.33 -15.20
C ARG A 166 6.90 -15.43 -14.09
N GLN A 167 7.41 -15.55 -12.88
CA GLN A 167 7.00 -14.74 -11.74
C GLN A 167 7.27 -13.25 -12.02
N SER A 168 8.39 -12.92 -12.65
CA SER A 168 8.71 -11.52 -13.00
C SER A 168 7.72 -10.93 -14.01
N PHE A 169 7.29 -11.69 -15.02
CA PHE A 169 6.22 -11.26 -15.92
C PHE A 169 4.86 -11.14 -15.21
N GLN A 170 4.55 -12.06 -14.29
CA GLN A 170 3.30 -12.01 -13.53
C GLN A 170 3.23 -10.77 -12.64
N GLN A 171 4.30 -10.44 -11.92
CA GLN A 171 4.36 -9.25 -11.08
C GLN A 171 4.30 -7.96 -11.90
N LEU A 172 4.98 -7.91 -13.04
CA LEU A 172 4.90 -6.78 -13.96
C LEU A 172 3.46 -6.56 -14.48
N ALA A 173 2.76 -7.63 -14.86
CA ALA A 173 1.36 -7.54 -15.27
C ALA A 173 0.46 -7.09 -14.12
N ALA A 174 0.67 -7.64 -12.92
CA ALA A 174 -0.10 -7.30 -11.73
C ALA A 174 -0.01 -5.80 -11.39
N ASP A 175 1.19 -5.21 -11.44
CA ASP A 175 1.35 -3.77 -11.17
C ASP A 175 0.71 -2.91 -12.26
N HIS A 176 0.79 -3.32 -13.52
CA HIS A 176 0.05 -2.63 -14.59
C HIS A 176 -1.46 -2.69 -14.37
N GLU A 177 -2.00 -3.82 -13.92
CA GLU A 177 -3.41 -3.98 -13.60
C GLU A 177 -3.82 -3.11 -12.40
N ILE A 178 -2.99 -3.06 -11.35
CA ILE A 178 -3.20 -2.16 -10.21
C ILE A 178 -3.21 -0.69 -10.66
N ILE A 179 -2.28 -0.28 -11.54
CA ILE A 179 -2.25 1.09 -12.09
C ILE A 179 -3.52 1.37 -12.89
N GLN A 180 -3.95 0.44 -13.75
CA GLN A 180 -5.20 0.55 -14.52
C GLN A 180 -6.40 0.70 -13.58
N GLN A 181 -6.50 -0.16 -12.57
CA GLN A 181 -7.54 -0.15 -11.55
C GLN A 181 -7.59 1.18 -10.80
N ALA A 182 -6.44 1.67 -10.30
CA ALA A 182 -6.34 2.95 -9.60
C ALA A 182 -6.75 4.14 -10.47
N ALA A 183 -6.52 4.08 -11.78
CA ALA A 183 -6.94 5.09 -12.74
C ALA A 183 -8.45 5.04 -13.01
N VAL A 184 -8.98 3.84 -13.25
CA VAL A 184 -10.42 3.62 -13.49
C VAL A 184 -11.25 4.05 -12.28
N GLN A 185 -10.81 3.72 -11.06
CA GLN A 185 -11.48 4.14 -9.81
C GLN A 185 -11.51 5.66 -9.62
N ARG A 186 -10.64 6.40 -10.32
CA ARG A 186 -10.57 7.88 -10.31
C ARG A 186 -11.26 8.50 -11.53
N ARG A 187 -11.87 7.70 -12.39
CA ARG A 187 -12.50 8.17 -13.62
C ARG A 187 -13.76 8.98 -13.33
N TRP A 188 -13.96 10.01 -14.13
CA TRP A 188 -15.18 10.80 -14.14
C TRP A 188 -16.11 10.27 -15.23
N THR A 189 -17.40 10.20 -14.91
CA THR A 189 -18.41 9.64 -15.82
C THR A 189 -19.27 10.75 -16.39
N TYR A 190 -19.58 10.64 -17.68
CA TYR A 190 -20.58 11.50 -18.33
C TYR A 190 -21.95 10.81 -18.23
N GLY A 191 -22.91 11.47 -17.56
CA GLY A 191 -24.24 10.93 -17.40
C GLY A 191 -25.13 11.28 -18.60
N PHE A 192 -25.46 10.30 -19.45
CA PHE A 192 -26.43 10.50 -20.54
C PHE A 192 -27.90 10.50 -20.09
N ASN A 193 -28.19 10.16 -18.83
CA ASN A 193 -29.56 9.92 -18.33
C ASN A 193 -30.01 10.84 -17.19
N VAL A 194 -29.17 11.76 -16.73
CA VAL A 194 -29.62 12.84 -15.87
C VAL A 194 -30.07 13.96 -16.80
N LYS A 195 -31.21 14.61 -16.55
CA LYS A 195 -31.74 15.70 -17.38
C LYS A 195 -30.80 16.91 -17.52
N ASP A 196 -29.64 16.86 -16.88
CA ASP A 196 -28.56 17.81 -16.94
C ASP A 196 -27.37 17.13 -17.64
N ASP A 197 -26.95 17.66 -18.79
CA ASP A 197 -25.75 17.25 -19.56
C ASP A 197 -24.47 17.52 -18.75
N GLY A 198 -24.26 16.74 -17.69
CA GLY A 198 -23.25 16.96 -16.67
C GLY A 198 -22.25 15.81 -16.53
N TYR A 199 -21.02 16.15 -16.22
CA TYR A 199 -20.06 15.20 -15.68
C TYR A 199 -20.25 15.07 -14.18
N PHE A 200 -20.12 13.85 -13.68
CA PHE A 200 -20.06 13.59 -12.25
C PHE A 200 -18.80 12.79 -11.90
N ILE A 201 -18.27 13.07 -10.72
CA ILE A 201 -17.22 12.28 -10.09
C ILE A 201 -17.88 11.13 -9.34
N SER A 202 -17.36 9.92 -9.50
CA SER A 202 -17.82 8.79 -8.69
C SER A 202 -17.46 9.01 -7.23
N GLU A 203 -18.25 8.46 -6.32
CA GLU A 203 -17.97 8.59 -4.88
C GLU A 203 -16.65 7.92 -4.51
N GLN A 204 -16.35 6.79 -5.14
CA GLN A 204 -15.05 6.10 -5.03
C GLN A 204 -13.88 7.03 -5.34
N ALA A 205 -14.00 7.89 -6.36
CA ALA A 205 -12.95 8.83 -6.71
C ALA A 205 -12.79 9.94 -5.66
N VAL A 206 -13.87 10.38 -5.02
CA VAL A 206 -13.84 11.33 -3.90
C VAL A 206 -13.19 10.69 -2.66
N GLU A 207 -13.51 9.43 -2.37
CA GLU A 207 -12.92 8.69 -1.25
C GLU A 207 -11.43 8.48 -1.44
N LEU A 208 -11.00 8.06 -2.64
CA LEU A 208 -9.58 7.93 -2.96
C LEU A 208 -8.83 9.26 -2.85
N LEU A 209 -9.48 10.37 -3.23
CA LEU A 209 -8.91 11.71 -3.01
C LEU A 209 -8.69 11.99 -1.52
N ILE A 210 -9.65 11.62 -0.65
CA ILE A 210 -9.50 11.74 0.80
C ILE A 210 -8.35 10.85 1.29
N MET A 211 -8.31 9.59 0.87
CA MET A 211 -7.27 8.61 1.24
C MET A 211 -5.87 9.08 0.84
N ASP A 212 -5.70 9.59 -0.39
CA ASP A 212 -4.44 10.16 -0.86
C ASP A 212 -3.97 11.32 0.03
N LYS A 213 -4.88 12.22 0.39
CA LYS A 213 -4.58 13.37 1.26
C LYS A 213 -4.24 12.93 2.68
N LEU A 214 -4.91 11.90 3.19
CA LEU A 214 -4.59 11.31 4.49
C LEU A 214 -3.20 10.67 4.49
N ALA A 215 -2.86 9.93 3.43
CA ALA A 215 -1.55 9.31 3.30
C ALA A 215 -0.42 10.35 3.18
N ILE A 216 -0.65 11.44 2.44
CA ILE A 216 0.28 12.58 2.39
C ILE A 216 0.42 13.23 3.77
N LYS A 217 -0.67 13.45 4.50
CA LYS A 217 -0.58 13.97 5.87
C LYS A 217 0.17 13.02 6.80
N ALA A 218 0.03 11.71 6.61
CA ALA A 218 0.69 10.70 7.42
C ALA A 218 2.19 10.62 7.15
N ILE A 219 2.67 10.85 5.91
CA ILE A 219 4.13 10.78 5.61
C ILE A 219 4.89 12.02 6.10
N VAL A 220 4.24 13.19 6.06
CA VAL A 220 4.92 14.49 6.24
C VAL A 220 5.86 14.53 7.44
N PRO A 221 5.44 14.15 8.67
CA PRO A 221 6.26 14.36 9.86
C PRO A 221 7.62 13.64 9.80
N PHE A 222 7.73 12.63 8.94
CA PHE A 222 8.90 11.77 8.81
C PHE A 222 9.47 11.75 7.38
N LYS A 223 8.97 12.62 6.49
CA LYS A 223 9.41 12.67 5.09
C LYS A 223 10.92 12.93 4.97
N HIS A 224 11.51 13.69 5.89
CA HIS A 224 12.94 14.00 5.91
C HIS A 224 13.83 12.77 6.16
N LEU A 225 13.27 11.69 6.73
CA LEU A 225 13.98 10.42 6.92
C LEU A 225 14.15 9.65 5.60
N LEU A 226 13.38 9.99 4.57
CA LEU A 226 13.43 9.31 3.29
C LEU A 226 14.59 9.83 2.44
N PRO A 227 15.30 8.96 1.69
CA PRO A 227 16.33 9.39 0.74
C PRO A 227 15.79 10.40 -0.27
N SER A 228 14.59 10.14 -0.80
CA SER A 228 13.84 11.01 -1.71
C SER A 228 13.25 12.25 -1.04
N GLY A 229 13.28 12.34 0.29
CA GLY A 229 12.82 13.50 1.05
C GLY A 229 13.68 14.74 0.85
N LYS A 230 14.95 14.57 0.42
CA LYS A 230 15.87 15.68 0.11
C LYS A 230 15.71 16.24 -1.29
N ASP A 231 15.09 15.48 -2.20
CA ASP A 231 14.90 15.92 -3.57
C ASP A 231 13.67 16.82 -3.70
N GLU A 232 13.82 17.93 -4.44
CA GLU A 232 12.70 18.79 -4.85
C GLU A 232 11.64 17.99 -5.64
N ASN A 233 12.06 16.91 -6.31
CA ASN A 233 11.18 16.03 -7.06
C ASN A 233 10.51 15.00 -6.14
N GLY A 234 9.68 15.49 -5.21
CA GLY A 234 9.19 14.75 -4.05
C GLY A 234 8.37 13.46 -4.31
N LEU A 235 8.27 12.65 -3.27
CA LEU A 235 7.52 11.38 -3.19
C LEU A 235 6.02 11.48 -3.55
N ALA A 236 5.54 10.68 -4.49
CA ALA A 236 4.11 10.53 -4.78
C ALA A 236 3.47 9.42 -3.95
N ILE A 237 2.29 9.67 -3.40
CA ILE A 237 1.52 8.68 -2.64
C ILE A 237 0.16 8.53 -3.30
N ILE A 238 -0.19 7.29 -3.63
CA ILE A 238 -1.39 6.92 -4.38
C ILE A 238 -2.08 5.77 -3.66
N SER A 239 -3.34 5.99 -3.28
CA SER A 239 -4.23 4.96 -2.76
C SER A 239 -5.03 4.29 -3.87
N TYR A 240 -5.48 3.07 -3.67
CA TYR A 240 -6.42 2.40 -4.57
C TYR A 240 -7.28 1.43 -3.77
N LEU A 241 -8.50 1.16 -4.24
CA LEU A 241 -9.33 0.14 -3.61
C LEU A 241 -8.83 -1.24 -4.04
N SER A 242 -8.76 -2.20 -3.13
CA SER A 242 -8.18 -3.52 -3.29
C SER A 242 -8.86 -4.53 -2.37
N GLU A 243 -8.56 -5.82 -2.43
CA GLU A 243 -9.23 -6.81 -1.57
C GLU A 243 -8.92 -6.60 -0.07
N ARG A 244 -7.67 -6.32 0.26
CA ARG A 244 -7.18 -6.11 1.63
C ARG A 244 -6.39 -4.82 1.73
N THR A 245 -6.28 -4.24 2.92
CA THR A 245 -5.39 -3.09 3.10
C THR A 245 -3.95 -3.54 3.17
N HIS A 246 -3.09 -2.85 2.43
CA HIS A 246 -1.68 -3.18 2.32
C HIS A 246 -0.90 -2.06 1.64
N ILE A 247 0.38 -1.95 1.98
CA ILE A 247 1.36 -1.25 1.18
C ILE A 247 1.91 -2.15 0.07
N ARG A 248 2.07 -1.60 -1.13
CA ARG A 248 2.70 -2.27 -2.26
C ARG A 248 4.18 -1.88 -2.32
N ARG A 249 5.08 -2.84 -2.16
CA ARG A 249 6.53 -2.65 -2.38
C ARG A 249 6.83 -2.60 -3.87
N LEU A 250 7.54 -1.54 -4.30
CA LEU A 250 7.86 -1.25 -5.70
C LEU A 250 9.38 -1.35 -5.90
N PRO A 251 9.92 -2.54 -6.24
CA PRO A 251 11.38 -2.74 -6.28
C PRO A 251 12.11 -1.93 -7.38
N TYR A 252 11.34 -1.26 -8.24
CA TYR A 252 11.80 -0.45 -9.35
C TYR A 252 11.73 1.06 -9.09
N THR A 253 11.18 1.51 -7.95
CA THR A 253 11.18 2.93 -7.58
C THR A 253 10.93 3.16 -6.09
N ASP A 254 11.64 4.10 -5.49
CA ASP A 254 11.44 4.64 -4.14
C ASP A 254 10.78 6.03 -4.16
N ARG A 255 10.17 6.40 -5.29
CA ARG A 255 9.52 7.71 -5.48
C ARG A 255 8.01 7.63 -5.41
N PHE A 256 7.48 6.41 -5.22
CA PHE A 256 6.07 6.13 -5.14
C PHE A 256 5.76 5.28 -3.91
N ILE A 257 4.70 5.64 -3.21
CA ILE A 257 4.01 4.77 -2.25
C ILE A 257 2.64 4.43 -2.84
N MET A 258 2.36 3.14 -2.96
CA MET A 258 1.07 2.62 -3.41
C MET A 258 0.39 1.95 -2.22
N ILE A 259 -0.80 2.42 -1.84
CA ILE A 259 -1.56 1.92 -0.68
C ILE A 259 -2.88 1.33 -1.17
N GLY A 260 -2.99 0.00 -1.10
CA GLY A 260 -4.26 -0.67 -1.29
C GLY A 260 -5.13 -0.52 -0.05
N VAL A 261 -6.38 -0.13 -0.21
CA VAL A 261 -7.40 -0.01 0.85
C VAL A 261 -8.52 -1.00 0.53
N SER A 262 -9.03 -1.74 1.52
CA SER A 262 -9.95 -2.88 1.26
C SER A 262 -11.30 -2.44 0.65
N TYR A 263 -11.89 -3.25 -0.25
CA TYR A 263 -13.21 -3.06 -0.85
C TYR A 263 -14.36 -3.29 0.13
N ASP A 264 -14.16 -4.12 1.16
CA ASP A 264 -15.16 -4.33 2.21
C ASP A 264 -15.50 -3.03 2.95
N ARG A 265 -14.70 -1.99 2.71
CA ARG A 265 -14.78 -0.63 3.25
C ARG A 265 -15.60 0.32 2.36
N VAL A 266 -16.00 -0.13 1.18
CA VAL A 266 -16.93 0.58 0.28
C VAL A 266 -18.25 -0.18 0.31
N PRO A 267 -19.33 0.37 0.90
CA PRO A 267 -20.60 -0.32 0.97
C PRO A 267 -21.07 -0.71 -0.42
N GLN A 268 -21.64 -1.91 -0.51
CA GLN A 268 -22.10 -2.49 -1.77
C GLN A 268 -23.09 -1.53 -2.44
N ALA A 269 -22.71 -1.04 -3.63
CA ALA A 269 -23.63 -0.34 -4.50
C ALA A 269 -24.80 -1.29 -4.85
N GLY A 270 -26.03 -0.78 -4.81
CA GLY A 270 -27.22 -1.56 -5.17
C GLY A 270 -27.18 -2.08 -6.62
N SER A 271 -26.36 -1.47 -7.49
CA SER A 271 -26.00 -1.94 -8.83
C SER A 271 -24.66 -1.34 -9.27
N LEU A 272 -23.95 -1.99 -10.20
CA LEU A 272 -22.70 -1.49 -10.83
C LEU A 272 -22.83 -0.11 -11.49
N PHE A 273 -24.06 0.32 -11.78
CA PHE A 273 -24.40 1.61 -12.39
C PHE A 273 -25.20 2.52 -11.45
N ASP A 274 -25.50 2.04 -10.23
CA ASP A 274 -26.22 2.82 -9.23
C ASP A 274 -25.19 3.55 -8.37
N ASP A 275 -24.71 4.68 -8.89
CA ASP A 275 -23.83 5.63 -8.17
C ASP A 275 -24.67 6.46 -7.18
N ARG A 276 -25.55 5.78 -6.43
CA ARG A 276 -26.41 6.40 -5.42
C ARG A 276 -25.64 6.57 -4.13
N ALA A 277 -25.22 7.81 -3.92
CA ALA A 277 -25.01 8.46 -2.64
C ALA A 277 -24.72 7.51 -1.45
N LEU A 278 -23.47 7.10 -1.32
CA LEU A 278 -22.81 6.72 -0.08
C LEU A 278 -23.01 7.77 1.02
N PHE A 279 -23.29 9.03 0.67
CA PHE A 279 -23.54 10.13 1.61
C PHE A 279 -24.73 9.95 2.58
N GLU A 280 -25.63 9.00 2.34
CA GLU A 280 -26.66 8.65 3.32
C GLU A 280 -26.19 7.60 4.36
N ARG A 281 -25.02 6.97 4.14
CA ARG A 281 -24.45 5.99 5.07
C ARG A 281 -23.10 6.51 5.59
N PRO A 282 -22.88 6.53 6.91
CA PRO A 282 -21.61 6.99 7.46
C PRO A 282 -20.49 6.07 6.97
N PHE A 283 -19.60 6.59 6.10
CA PHE A 283 -18.32 5.97 5.81
C PHE A 283 -17.59 5.74 7.14
N HIS A 284 -17.10 4.52 7.36
CA HIS A 284 -16.45 4.15 8.61
C HIS A 284 -15.06 4.78 8.67
N ALA A 285 -15.02 6.05 9.06
CA ALA A 285 -13.83 6.88 9.16
C ALA A 285 -12.66 6.14 9.82
N PHE A 286 -12.94 5.34 10.85
CA PHE A 286 -11.94 4.58 11.58
C PHE A 286 -11.08 3.71 10.68
N GLU A 287 -11.59 3.14 9.58
CA GLU A 287 -10.80 2.26 8.71
C GLU A 287 -9.73 2.99 7.89
N LEU A 288 -9.84 4.31 7.75
CA LEU A 288 -8.82 5.14 7.11
C LEU A 288 -7.55 5.25 7.96
N MET A 289 -7.60 4.95 9.26
CA MET A 289 -6.41 5.01 10.13
C MET A 289 -5.48 3.82 9.93
N ALA A 290 -5.87 2.84 9.11
CA ALA A 290 -4.93 1.87 8.57
C ALA A 290 -3.90 2.55 7.63
N ILE A 291 -4.22 3.68 6.99
CA ILE A 291 -3.31 4.38 6.08
C ILE A 291 -2.01 4.81 6.79
N PRO A 292 -2.05 5.51 7.94
CA PRO A 292 -0.85 5.77 8.74
C PRO A 292 -0.01 4.52 9.04
N HIS A 293 -0.63 3.39 9.33
CA HIS A 293 0.07 2.12 9.56
C HIS A 293 0.80 1.67 8.27
N GLU A 294 0.12 1.67 7.12
CA GLU A 294 0.75 1.34 5.83
C GLU A 294 1.90 2.29 5.47
N VAL A 295 1.75 3.58 5.78
CA VAL A 295 2.84 4.56 5.64
C VAL A 295 4.01 4.23 6.58
N GLY A 296 3.72 3.72 7.78
CA GLY A 296 4.72 3.24 8.74
C GLY A 296 5.61 2.13 8.17
N HIS A 297 5.05 1.16 7.43
CA HIS A 297 5.85 0.15 6.72
C HIS A 297 6.85 0.79 5.75
N TYR A 298 6.42 1.81 4.99
CA TYR A 298 7.32 2.51 4.07
C TYR A 298 8.47 3.20 4.79
N ILE A 299 8.16 3.90 5.89
CA ILE A 299 9.18 4.58 6.70
C ILE A 299 10.12 3.56 7.34
N TYR A 300 9.62 2.41 7.79
CA TYR A 300 10.45 1.34 8.31
C TYR A 300 11.50 0.91 7.27
N GLU A 301 11.04 0.56 6.06
CA GLU A 301 11.89 0.01 5.02
C GLU A 301 12.89 1.03 4.46
N HIS A 302 12.44 2.26 4.22
CA HIS A 302 13.21 3.27 3.47
C HIS A 302 13.79 4.39 4.34
N GLY A 303 13.29 4.58 5.55
CA GLY A 303 13.75 5.62 6.48
C GLY A 303 15.21 5.40 6.90
N LYS A 304 15.95 6.50 6.93
CA LYS A 304 17.35 6.57 7.38
C LYS A 304 17.48 7.55 8.53
N LEU A 305 18.13 7.09 9.60
CA LEU A 305 18.53 7.91 10.73
C LEU A 305 19.71 8.81 10.37
N GLU A 306 20.05 9.77 11.22
CA GLU A 306 21.19 10.68 11.02
C GLU A 306 22.52 9.94 10.86
N ASP A 307 22.67 8.81 11.55
CA ASP A 307 23.84 7.94 11.47
C ASP A 307 23.84 7.00 10.25
N GLY A 308 22.82 7.09 9.39
CA GLY A 308 22.67 6.30 8.17
C GLY A 308 22.07 4.90 8.37
N ARG A 309 21.80 4.47 9.61
CA ARG A 309 21.11 3.20 9.88
C ARG A 309 19.65 3.27 9.41
N SER A 310 19.11 2.14 8.94
CA SER A 310 17.67 1.97 8.73
C SER A 310 16.97 1.34 9.93
N PHE A 311 15.66 1.47 10.01
CA PHE A 311 14.87 0.85 11.09
C PHE A 311 14.97 -0.69 11.11
N PRO A 312 15.05 -1.42 9.97
CA PRO A 312 15.40 -2.83 9.98
C PRO A 312 16.74 -3.13 10.68
N GLN A 313 17.75 -2.27 10.52
CA GLN A 313 19.04 -2.44 11.20
C GLN A 313 18.93 -2.16 12.70
N VAL A 314 18.10 -1.20 13.10
CA VAL A 314 17.75 -0.96 14.52
C VAL A 314 17.05 -2.20 15.10
N CYS A 315 16.08 -2.76 14.38
CA CYS A 315 15.35 -3.96 14.80
C CYS A 315 16.25 -5.18 15.02
N LYS A 316 17.26 -5.36 14.16
CA LYS A 316 18.20 -6.49 14.22
C LYS A 316 18.96 -6.61 15.55
N GLN A 317 19.08 -5.54 16.34
CA GLN A 317 19.73 -5.64 17.65
C GLN A 317 18.97 -6.52 18.66
N PHE A 318 17.68 -6.78 18.40
CA PHE A 318 16.84 -7.65 19.22
C PHE A 318 16.86 -9.11 18.75
N GLU A 319 17.48 -9.40 17.60
CA GLU A 319 17.64 -10.76 17.08
C GLU A 319 18.42 -11.63 18.07
N GLY A 320 17.95 -12.87 18.28
CA GLY A 320 18.55 -13.84 19.21
C GLY A 320 18.18 -13.65 20.69
N ASN A 321 17.90 -12.43 21.15
CA ASN A 321 17.57 -12.14 22.56
C ASN A 321 16.07 -11.88 22.80
N ASN A 322 15.32 -11.55 21.75
CA ASN A 322 13.89 -11.29 21.84
C ASN A 322 13.12 -12.13 20.82
N PRO A 323 12.23 -13.06 21.24
CA PRO A 323 11.47 -13.89 20.30
C PRO A 323 10.50 -13.07 19.44
N TYR A 324 10.15 -11.84 19.87
CA TYR A 324 9.24 -10.96 19.16
C TYR A 324 9.94 -9.98 18.21
N HIS A 325 11.26 -10.07 18.02
CA HIS A 325 11.97 -9.22 17.03
C HIS A 325 11.41 -9.40 15.61
N ARG A 326 10.89 -10.58 15.29
CA ARG A 326 10.23 -10.88 14.00
C ARG A 326 9.00 -10.01 13.72
N TRP A 327 8.35 -9.50 14.78
CA TRP A 327 7.23 -8.56 14.67
C TRP A 327 7.66 -7.10 14.53
N GLY A 328 8.97 -6.82 14.44
CA GLY A 328 9.49 -5.46 14.52
C GLY A 328 8.96 -4.52 13.45
N GLU A 329 8.72 -5.01 12.23
CA GLU A 329 8.10 -4.22 11.16
C GLU A 329 6.66 -3.79 11.51
N GLU A 330 5.82 -4.73 11.97
CA GLU A 330 4.44 -4.45 12.40
C GLU A 330 4.39 -3.55 13.63
N ILE A 331 5.23 -3.81 14.64
CA ILE A 331 5.32 -2.98 15.85
C ILE A 331 5.73 -1.55 15.47
N PHE A 332 6.66 -1.40 14.52
CA PHE A 332 7.05 -0.09 14.01
C PHE A 332 5.88 0.61 13.32
N ALA A 333 5.18 -0.09 12.42
CA ALA A 333 4.06 0.49 11.68
C ALA A 333 2.87 0.86 12.60
N ASP A 334 2.59 0.06 13.62
CA ASP A 334 1.63 0.35 14.69
C ASP A 334 2.06 1.57 15.53
N LEU A 335 3.33 1.64 15.94
CA LEU A 335 3.90 2.79 16.64
C LEU A 335 3.79 4.06 15.81
N TYR A 336 4.12 3.97 14.52
CA TYR A 336 4.02 5.06 13.58
C TYR A 336 2.56 5.57 13.48
N GLY A 337 1.60 4.65 13.37
CA GLY A 337 0.18 4.97 13.39
C GLY A 337 -0.23 5.73 14.65
N CYS A 338 0.18 5.25 15.82
CA CYS A 338 -0.08 5.91 17.11
C CYS A 338 0.60 7.28 17.25
N ILE A 339 1.83 7.45 16.74
CA ILE A 339 2.50 8.75 16.74
C ILE A 339 1.72 9.76 15.89
N VAL A 340 1.24 9.34 14.72
CA VAL A 340 0.57 10.22 13.75
C VAL A 340 -0.89 10.49 14.13
N THR A 341 -1.61 9.48 14.61
CA THR A 341 -3.07 9.53 14.82
C THR A 341 -3.54 9.24 16.25
N GLY A 342 -2.63 8.93 17.17
CA GLY A 342 -2.95 8.72 18.58
C GLY A 342 -3.94 7.56 18.80
N PRO A 343 -4.96 7.74 19.67
CA PRO A 343 -5.97 6.73 19.96
C PRO A 343 -6.79 6.26 18.75
N LEU A 344 -6.78 7.01 17.64
CA LEU A 344 -7.54 6.68 16.44
C LEU A 344 -7.04 5.40 15.75
N THR A 345 -5.72 5.12 15.83
CA THR A 345 -5.17 3.83 15.38
C THR A 345 -5.76 2.66 16.18
N VAL A 346 -5.90 2.79 17.50
CA VAL A 346 -6.45 1.71 18.33
C VAL A 346 -7.91 1.46 17.99
N LEU A 347 -8.71 2.53 17.88
CA LEU A 347 -10.12 2.44 17.54
C LEU A 347 -10.33 1.79 16.17
N SER A 348 -9.47 2.13 15.20
CA SER A 348 -9.44 1.52 13.87
C SER A 348 -9.15 0.04 13.93
N MET A 349 -8.08 -0.35 14.61
CA MET A 349 -7.69 -1.75 14.76
C MET A 349 -8.81 -2.55 15.43
N ARG A 350 -9.37 -2.05 16.53
CA ARG A 350 -10.48 -2.71 17.23
C ARG A 350 -11.67 -2.94 16.31
N ALA A 351 -12.06 -1.94 15.54
CA ALA A 351 -13.20 -2.05 14.64
C ALA A 351 -12.95 -3.05 13.50
N LEU A 352 -11.73 -3.07 12.93
CA LEU A 352 -11.28 -4.07 11.97
C LEU A 352 -11.36 -5.48 12.56
N LEU A 353 -10.89 -5.68 13.79
CA LEU A 353 -10.91 -7.00 14.43
C LEU A 353 -12.32 -7.49 14.75
N VAL A 354 -13.24 -6.57 15.04
CA VAL A 354 -14.65 -6.92 15.28
C VAL A 354 -15.38 -7.29 13.99
N SER A 355 -14.94 -6.80 12.83
CA SER A 355 -15.56 -7.10 11.53
C SER A 355 -15.06 -8.39 10.88
N ILE A 356 -13.86 -8.90 11.25
CA ILE A 356 -13.32 -10.14 10.69
C ILE A 356 -13.89 -11.42 11.35
N ASN A 357 -13.67 -12.57 10.71
CA ASN A 357 -13.99 -13.87 11.30
C ASN A 357 -13.18 -14.09 12.60
N ARG A 358 -13.88 -14.35 13.71
CA ARG A 358 -13.31 -14.60 15.04
C ARG A 358 -12.28 -15.71 15.07
N GLU A 359 -12.44 -16.76 14.25
CA GLU A 359 -11.47 -17.86 14.16
C GLU A 359 -10.11 -17.38 13.63
N ARG A 360 -10.10 -16.34 12.78
CA ARG A 360 -8.87 -15.75 12.24
C ARG A 360 -8.19 -14.81 13.22
N ALA A 361 -8.91 -14.31 14.23
CA ALA A 361 -8.36 -13.37 15.19
C ALA A 361 -7.20 -13.96 16.04
N TRP A 362 -7.09 -15.29 16.06
CA TRP A 362 -6.06 -16.02 16.82
C TRP A 362 -4.97 -16.68 15.96
N LYS A 363 -5.09 -16.72 14.63
CA LYS A 363 -4.10 -17.42 13.79
C LYS A 363 -2.76 -16.69 13.86
N ASP A 364 -1.73 -17.32 14.45
CA ASP A 364 -0.33 -16.89 14.32
C ASP A 364 0.14 -17.29 12.92
N ASP A 365 0.56 -16.31 12.14
CA ASP A 365 1.18 -16.53 10.82
C ASP A 365 2.71 -16.42 10.89
N GLU A 366 3.26 -16.39 12.10
CA GLU A 366 4.68 -16.24 12.45
C GLU A 366 5.31 -14.88 12.14
N HIS A 367 4.64 -14.02 11.37
CA HIS A 367 5.20 -12.76 10.87
C HIS A 367 4.57 -11.54 11.54
N HIS A 368 3.31 -11.64 11.98
CA HIS A 368 2.56 -10.54 12.56
C HIS A 368 2.20 -10.83 14.03
N PRO A 369 2.06 -9.80 14.89
CA PRO A 369 1.41 -9.98 16.17
C PRO A 369 0.01 -10.56 15.99
N THR A 370 -0.34 -11.55 16.80
CA THR A 370 -1.68 -12.15 16.75
C THR A 370 -2.73 -11.03 16.84
N PRO A 371 -3.75 -11.01 15.97
CA PRO A 371 -4.69 -9.89 15.89
C PRO A 371 -5.31 -9.52 17.24
N VAL A 372 -5.67 -10.50 18.07
CA VAL A 372 -6.19 -10.27 19.44
C VAL A 372 -5.24 -9.49 20.36
N LEU A 373 -3.93 -9.72 20.24
CA LEU A 373 -2.91 -9.05 21.06
C LEU A 373 -2.67 -7.61 20.61
N ARG A 374 -2.88 -7.32 19.32
CA ARG A 374 -2.49 -6.06 18.68
C ARG A 374 -3.16 -4.83 19.31
N VAL A 375 -4.39 -4.94 19.78
CA VAL A 375 -5.08 -3.84 20.51
C VAL A 375 -4.37 -3.51 21.82
N PHE A 376 -3.95 -4.52 22.59
CA PHE A 376 -3.18 -4.30 23.83
C PHE A 376 -1.80 -3.72 23.56
N ILE A 377 -1.16 -4.15 22.47
CA ILE A 377 0.13 -3.61 22.01
C ILE A 377 -0.02 -2.12 21.67
N LEU A 378 -1.05 -1.75 20.91
CA LEU A 378 -1.32 -0.35 20.57
C LEU A 378 -1.62 0.52 21.80
N ASN A 379 -2.38 -0.01 22.77
CA ASN A 379 -2.61 0.70 24.03
C ASN A 379 -1.32 0.88 24.84
N GLU A 380 -0.42 -0.11 24.83
CA GLU A 380 0.91 0.03 25.44
C GLU A 380 1.78 1.07 24.72
N ILE A 381 1.75 1.09 23.39
CA ILE A 381 2.43 2.12 22.59
C ILE A 381 1.98 3.53 23.04
N LEU A 382 0.68 3.76 23.19
CA LEU A 382 0.17 5.07 23.65
C LEU A 382 0.65 5.41 25.07
N ARG A 383 0.76 4.43 25.97
CA ARG A 383 1.35 4.64 27.31
C ARG A 383 2.83 5.01 27.22
N ILE A 384 3.61 4.32 26.39
CA ILE A 384 5.03 4.63 26.17
C ILE A 384 5.19 6.04 25.59
N LEU A 385 4.38 6.42 24.60
CA LEU A 385 4.42 7.78 24.04
C LEU A 385 4.13 8.85 25.10
N LYS A 386 3.15 8.60 26.00
CA LYS A 386 2.89 9.47 27.16
C LYS A 386 4.09 9.58 28.08
N GLU A 387 4.70 8.45 28.44
CA GLU A 387 5.87 8.44 29.33
C GLU A 387 7.07 9.20 28.73
N MET A 388 7.25 9.11 27.41
CA MET A 388 8.38 9.73 26.70
C MET A 388 8.16 11.21 26.39
N ASN A 389 6.92 11.63 26.14
CA ASN A 389 6.57 13.01 25.82
C ASN A 389 5.15 13.34 26.32
N PRO A 390 5.00 13.57 27.64
CA PRO A 390 3.69 13.74 28.29
C PRO A 390 2.97 15.02 27.84
N ASP A 391 3.71 16.06 27.50
CA ASP A 391 3.14 17.34 27.04
C ASP A 391 2.42 17.18 25.69
N LYS A 392 2.88 16.22 24.88
CA LYS A 392 2.33 15.96 23.55
C LYS A 392 1.33 14.81 23.56
N TYR A 393 1.57 13.75 24.30
CA TYR A 393 0.79 12.51 24.23
C TYR A 393 0.09 12.18 25.55
N ASP A 394 -0.89 12.97 25.98
CA ASP A 394 -1.67 12.65 27.18
C ASP A 394 -2.93 11.82 26.86
N PHE A 395 -2.84 10.50 27.04
CA PHE A 395 -3.92 9.55 26.73
C PHE A 395 -4.28 8.60 27.88
N SER A 396 -3.91 8.87 29.14
CA SER A 396 -4.01 7.85 30.21
C SER A 396 -5.42 7.27 30.33
N ASP A 397 -6.42 8.14 30.42
CA ASP A 397 -7.81 7.74 30.64
C ASP A 397 -8.39 7.00 29.43
N VAL A 398 -7.86 7.27 28.24
CA VAL A 398 -8.27 6.63 26.99
C VAL A 398 -7.73 5.21 26.91
N THR A 399 -6.46 4.98 27.25
CA THR A 399 -5.83 3.65 27.15
C THR A 399 -6.46 2.62 28.09
N ASP A 400 -6.81 2.99 29.32
CA ASP A 400 -7.44 2.08 30.27
C ASP A 400 -8.87 1.74 29.86
N ARG A 401 -9.60 2.70 29.29
CA ARG A 401 -10.94 2.46 28.75
C ARG A 401 -10.90 1.57 27.50
N LEU A 402 -9.91 1.74 26.63
CA LEU A 402 -9.73 0.91 25.45
C LEU A 402 -9.39 -0.54 25.83
N ASP A 403 -8.56 -0.75 26.86
CA ASP A 403 -8.26 -2.08 27.40
C ASP A 403 -9.50 -2.74 28.01
N GLU A 404 -10.28 -2.00 28.81
CA GLU A 404 -11.53 -2.49 29.43
C GLU A 404 -12.57 -2.86 28.36
N ASP A 405 -12.80 -1.99 27.37
CA ASP A 405 -13.71 -2.25 26.26
C ASP A 405 -13.28 -3.50 25.47
N TRP A 406 -11.98 -3.62 25.17
CA TRP A 406 -11.47 -4.76 24.40
C TRP A 406 -11.57 -6.07 25.18
N ALA A 407 -11.24 -6.05 26.48
CA ALA A 407 -11.44 -7.19 27.36
C ALA A 407 -12.92 -7.59 27.43
N GLY A 408 -13.85 -6.63 27.45
CA GLY A 408 -15.29 -6.89 27.38
C GLY A 408 -15.72 -7.57 26.07
N ILE A 409 -15.17 -7.11 24.93
CA ILE A 409 -15.42 -7.73 23.62
C ILE A 409 -14.90 -9.17 23.60
N LEU A 410 -13.67 -9.41 24.06
CA LEU A 410 -13.09 -10.75 24.13
C LEU A 410 -13.89 -11.67 25.05
N ALA A 411 -14.35 -11.18 26.21
CA ALA A 411 -15.23 -11.95 27.09
C ALA A 411 -16.53 -12.34 26.39
N SER A 412 -17.13 -11.43 25.60
CA SER A 412 -18.32 -11.73 24.79
C SER A 412 -18.08 -12.77 23.69
N TRP A 413 -16.83 -12.96 23.28
CA TRP A 413 -16.41 -14.00 22.32
C TRP A 413 -16.06 -15.33 23.00
N GLY A 414 -16.19 -15.43 24.33
CA GLY A 414 -15.93 -16.65 25.09
C GLY A 414 -14.49 -16.78 25.61
N TYR A 415 -13.66 -15.75 25.50
CA TYR A 415 -12.33 -15.73 26.13
C TYR A 415 -12.51 -15.50 27.65
N ALA A 416 -12.49 -16.58 28.43
CA ALA A 416 -13.31 -16.70 29.64
C ALA A 416 -12.68 -16.26 30.99
N ARG A 417 -11.41 -15.82 31.07
CA ARG A 417 -10.78 -15.46 32.37
C ARG A 417 -9.80 -14.30 32.28
N VAL A 418 -10.30 -13.10 32.54
CA VAL A 418 -9.47 -11.98 32.98
C VAL A 418 -9.17 -12.22 34.46
N GLN A 419 -7.97 -12.69 34.81
CA GLN A 419 -7.50 -12.37 36.16
C GLN A 419 -7.41 -10.84 36.18
N PRO A 420 -8.17 -10.14 37.04
CA PRO A 420 -7.96 -8.71 37.18
C PRO A 420 -6.47 -8.53 37.47
N ALA A 421 -5.90 -7.47 36.89
CA ALA A 421 -4.57 -7.00 37.30
C ALA A 421 -4.55 -7.04 38.84
N ASP A 422 -3.44 -7.46 39.45
CA ASP A 422 -3.31 -7.39 40.91
C ASP A 422 -3.82 -6.01 41.36
N GLU A 423 -4.51 -5.84 42.50
CA GLU A 423 -5.07 -4.53 42.92
C GLU A 423 -4.02 -3.40 42.96
N GLN A 424 -2.74 -3.74 42.83
CA GLN A 424 -1.58 -2.85 42.72
C GLN A 424 -1.16 -2.49 41.29
N GLN A 425 -1.65 -3.16 40.24
CA GLN A 425 -1.40 -2.83 38.84
C GLN A 425 -2.35 -1.70 38.41
N ALA A 426 -1.76 -0.57 37.99
CA ALA A 426 -2.50 0.61 37.57
C ALA A 426 -3.32 0.44 36.27
N SER A 427 -3.05 -0.60 35.48
CA SER A 427 -3.71 -0.82 34.18
C SER A 427 -4.92 -1.75 34.32
N LYS A 428 -6.02 -1.40 33.66
CA LYS A 428 -7.21 -2.27 33.51
C LYS A 428 -7.01 -3.44 32.51
N ARG A 429 -5.81 -3.57 31.93
CA ARG A 429 -5.46 -4.64 31.00
C ARG A 429 -5.51 -6.01 31.68
N PRO A 430 -6.11 -7.03 31.06
CA PRO A 430 -6.02 -8.40 31.55
C PRO A 430 -4.56 -8.91 31.52
N ALA A 431 -4.08 -9.52 32.60
CA ALA A 431 -2.75 -10.14 32.60
C ALA A 431 -2.67 -11.38 31.69
N ARG A 432 -3.80 -12.09 31.50
CA ARG A 432 -3.90 -13.32 30.72
C ARG A 432 -5.21 -13.39 29.93
N ILE A 433 -5.17 -14.00 28.75
CA ILE A 433 -6.33 -14.42 27.96
C ILE A 433 -6.36 -15.94 27.89
N TYR A 434 -7.56 -16.51 27.94
CA TYR A 434 -7.79 -17.95 27.80
C TYR A 434 -8.53 -18.21 26.49
N LEU A 435 -7.88 -18.93 25.59
CA LEU A 435 -8.35 -19.24 24.26
C LEU A 435 -9.41 -20.34 24.29
N HIS A 436 -10.45 -20.17 23.51
CA HIS A 436 -11.51 -21.16 23.33
C HIS A 436 -11.10 -22.18 22.26
N ASP A 437 -9.98 -22.88 22.46
CA ASP A 437 -9.59 -24.01 21.60
C ASP A 437 -9.62 -25.31 22.40
N ASN A 438 -10.73 -26.05 22.27
CA ASN A 438 -10.94 -27.32 22.95
C ASN A 438 -9.98 -28.43 22.48
N SER A 439 -9.21 -28.21 21.41
CA SER A 439 -8.22 -29.15 20.88
C SER A 439 -6.79 -28.89 21.37
N ALA A 440 -6.50 -27.68 21.86
CA ALA A 440 -5.20 -27.30 22.39
C ALA A 440 -4.98 -27.83 23.82
N ILE A 441 -3.72 -28.16 24.18
CA ILE A 441 -3.38 -28.56 25.55
C ILE A 441 -3.56 -27.34 26.48
N HIS A 442 -3.97 -27.54 27.74
CA HIS A 442 -4.29 -26.45 28.68
C HIS A 442 -3.25 -25.31 28.80
N LEU A 443 -1.96 -25.56 28.55
CA LEU A 443 -0.91 -24.52 28.56
C LEU A 443 -0.86 -23.70 27.27
N GLU A 444 -1.26 -24.27 26.13
CA GLU A 444 -1.35 -23.60 24.84
C GLU A 444 -2.60 -22.71 24.75
N GLN A 445 -3.58 -22.96 25.62
CA GLN A 445 -4.80 -22.15 25.76
C GLN A 445 -4.59 -20.83 26.50
N ILE A 446 -3.40 -20.55 27.06
CA ILE A 446 -3.17 -19.35 27.89
C ILE A 446 -2.17 -18.41 27.24
N VAL A 447 -2.62 -17.18 26.99
CA VAL A 447 -1.81 -16.10 26.47
C VAL A 447 -1.47 -15.16 27.61
N ASN A 448 -0.20 -15.07 27.98
CA ASN A 448 0.26 -14.16 29.02
C ASN A 448 0.56 -12.79 28.40
N ILE A 449 -0.42 -11.88 28.44
CA ILE A 449 -0.33 -10.55 27.82
C ILE A 449 0.83 -9.76 28.43
N ASP A 450 0.94 -9.73 29.76
CA ASP A 450 2.01 -8.95 30.41
C ASP A 450 3.40 -9.44 30.02
N ARG A 451 3.58 -10.76 29.84
CA ARG A 451 4.84 -11.30 29.33
C ARG A 451 5.13 -10.82 27.89
N VAL A 452 4.13 -10.83 27.01
CA VAL A 452 4.29 -10.32 25.63
C VAL A 452 4.65 -8.85 25.66
N ILE A 453 3.87 -8.05 26.41
CA ILE A 453 4.04 -6.60 26.51
C ILE A 453 5.43 -6.25 27.06
N ASN A 454 5.84 -6.86 28.17
CA ASN A 454 7.15 -6.63 28.77
C ASN A 454 8.28 -7.00 27.80
N ALA A 455 8.09 -8.02 26.96
CA ALA A 455 9.09 -8.43 25.98
C ALA A 455 9.16 -7.49 24.77
N ILE A 456 8.04 -6.96 24.27
CA ILE A 456 8.06 -6.05 23.11
C ILE A 456 8.38 -4.61 23.48
N ARG A 457 8.15 -4.20 24.74
CA ARG A 457 8.33 -2.82 25.21
C ARG A 457 9.71 -2.23 24.88
N PRO A 458 10.84 -2.94 25.05
CA PRO A 458 12.15 -2.42 24.63
C PRO A 458 12.24 -2.12 23.12
N ILE A 459 11.58 -2.90 22.27
CA ILE A 459 11.52 -2.67 20.82
C ILE A 459 10.74 -1.38 20.54
N ILE A 460 9.59 -1.20 21.18
CA ILE A 460 8.75 0.00 21.03
C ILE A 460 9.51 1.25 21.48
N VAL A 461 10.13 1.20 22.67
CA VAL A 461 10.90 2.33 23.22
C VAL A 461 12.05 2.73 22.31
N GLU A 462 12.77 1.76 21.75
CA GLU A 462 13.86 2.03 20.81
C GLU A 462 13.36 2.80 19.58
N PHE A 463 12.32 2.28 18.90
CA PHE A 463 11.78 2.96 17.73
C PHE A 463 11.18 4.32 18.05
N ALA A 464 10.46 4.44 19.18
CA ALA A 464 9.88 5.69 19.64
C ALA A 464 10.96 6.73 19.91
N THR A 465 12.10 6.32 20.48
CA THR A 465 13.23 7.22 20.75
C THR A 465 13.73 7.86 19.46
N HIS A 466 13.93 7.06 18.41
CA HIS A 466 14.38 7.58 17.12
C HIS A 466 13.34 8.48 16.45
N LEU A 467 12.06 8.07 16.44
CA LEU A 467 11.00 8.86 15.79
C LEU A 467 10.73 10.18 16.53
N LEU A 468 10.62 10.16 17.87
CA LEU A 468 10.33 11.36 18.65
C LEU A 468 11.46 12.40 18.57
N ALA A 469 12.73 11.97 18.58
CA ALA A 469 13.88 12.86 18.43
C ALA A 469 13.81 13.71 17.14
N HIS A 470 13.25 13.15 16.07
CA HIS A 470 13.10 13.83 14.79
C HIS A 470 11.91 14.80 14.71
N LEU A 471 10.86 14.57 15.52
CA LEU A 471 9.71 15.46 15.56
C LEU A 471 10.03 16.79 16.25
N ASP A 472 10.89 16.76 17.26
CA ASP A 472 11.28 17.96 18.01
C ASP A 472 12.15 18.90 17.18
N GLN A 473 12.99 18.35 16.28
CA GLN A 473 13.84 19.13 15.38
C GLN A 473 13.03 19.98 14.36
N GLN A 474 11.88 19.49 13.90
CA GLN A 474 11.06 20.20 12.90
C GLN A 474 10.25 21.38 13.49
N SER A 475 10.00 21.37 14.79
CA SER A 475 9.17 22.38 15.47
C SER A 475 9.81 23.79 15.44
N GLY A 476 11.10 23.89 15.11
CA GLY A 476 11.82 25.16 15.00
C GLY A 476 11.73 25.89 13.65
N SER A 477 11.28 25.24 12.57
CA SER A 477 11.19 25.87 11.23
C SER A 477 9.77 26.37 10.93
N GLN A 478 9.47 27.61 11.30
CA GLN A 478 8.19 28.29 11.07
C GLN A 478 7.95 28.67 9.59
N ASP A 479 7.78 27.70 8.69
CA ASP A 479 7.16 27.99 7.39
C ASP A 479 5.62 27.94 7.53
N GLN A 480 5.04 29.05 8.01
CA GLN A 480 3.60 29.16 8.31
C GLN A 480 2.69 29.26 7.07
N ASN A 481 3.23 29.24 5.84
CA ASN A 481 2.47 29.57 4.63
C ASN A 481 1.93 28.37 3.83
N ASP A 482 2.26 27.13 4.18
CA ASP A 482 1.66 25.96 3.51
C ASP A 482 0.30 25.64 4.17
N GLY A 483 -0.79 25.75 3.41
CA GLY A 483 -2.20 25.64 3.87
C GLY A 483 -2.62 24.31 4.52
N LEU A 484 -1.69 23.38 4.71
CA LEU A 484 -1.81 22.25 5.62
C LEU A 484 -0.78 22.44 6.75
N GLN A 485 -1.16 23.09 7.86
CA GLN A 485 -0.29 23.14 9.04
C GLN A 485 0.16 21.71 9.42
N PHE A 486 1.49 21.54 9.50
CA PHE A 486 2.18 20.26 9.66
C PHE A 486 2.28 19.77 11.10
N THR A 487 1.60 20.41 12.05
CA THR A 487 1.43 19.87 13.39
C THR A 487 0.80 18.49 13.28
N ILE A 488 1.46 17.45 13.83
CA ILE A 488 0.99 16.06 13.89
C ILE A 488 -0.52 16.05 14.22
N PRO A 489 -1.41 15.99 13.22
CA PRO A 489 -2.67 16.76 13.32
C PRO A 489 -3.78 16.19 14.21
N TRP A 490 -3.52 15.16 15.00
CA TRP A 490 -4.58 14.28 15.49
C TRP A 490 -4.45 13.91 16.95
N VAL A 491 -3.37 14.38 17.59
CA VAL A 491 -3.03 14.02 18.97
C VAL A 491 -3.80 14.87 19.98
N GLY A 492 -4.26 16.06 19.62
CA GLY A 492 -5.06 16.91 20.48
C GLY A 492 -4.89 18.36 20.07
N CYS A 493 -5.93 19.15 20.32
CA CYS A 493 -6.00 20.61 20.31
C CYS A 493 -4.63 21.29 20.18
N SER A 494 -4.49 22.17 19.18
CA SER A 494 -3.35 23.08 19.09
C SER A 494 -3.01 23.63 20.48
N ALA A 495 -1.75 23.91 20.81
CA ALA A 495 -1.37 24.41 22.14
C ALA A 495 -2.24 25.62 22.60
N GLN A 496 -2.84 26.36 21.68
CA GLN A 496 -3.79 27.46 21.93
C GLN A 496 -5.20 27.01 22.35
N GLU A 497 -5.62 25.80 22.02
CA GLU A 497 -6.87 25.15 22.45
C GLU A 497 -6.70 24.25 23.68
N ALA A 498 -5.48 23.74 23.93
CA ALA A 498 -5.15 22.96 25.12
C ALA A 498 -5.40 23.77 26.42
N ASP A 499 -5.12 25.07 26.41
CA ASP A 499 -5.44 26.00 27.51
C ASP A 499 -6.96 26.12 27.79
N LYS A 500 -7.82 25.69 26.85
CA LYS A 500 -9.29 25.80 26.95
C LYS A 500 -10.02 24.48 27.17
N LYS A 501 -9.39 23.34 26.85
CA LYS A 501 -9.91 21.99 27.09
C LYS A 501 -8.76 21.13 27.62
N PRO A 502 -8.59 21.02 28.95
CA PRO A 502 -7.42 20.36 29.53
C PRO A 502 -7.40 18.83 29.32
N GLU A 503 -8.47 18.21 28.82
CA GLU A 503 -8.53 16.76 28.59
C GLU A 503 -9.29 16.48 27.28
N ALA A 504 -8.59 15.98 26.26
CA ALA A 504 -9.22 15.47 25.04
C ALA A 504 -9.97 14.18 25.37
N LYS A 505 -11.30 14.15 25.14
CA LYS A 505 -12.13 12.98 25.40
C LYS A 505 -12.15 12.06 24.18
N LEU A 506 -12.46 10.77 24.39
CA LEU A 506 -12.67 9.80 23.31
C LEU A 506 -13.66 10.28 22.23
N ASP A 507 -14.64 11.10 22.63
CA ASP A 507 -15.64 11.69 21.72
C ASP A 507 -15.02 12.75 20.79
N ASP A 508 -14.03 13.54 21.24
CA ASP A 508 -13.36 14.55 20.41
C ASP A 508 -12.57 13.88 19.25
N TYR A 509 -11.98 12.71 19.52
CA TYR A 509 -11.32 11.89 18.50
C TYR A 509 -12.34 11.35 17.48
N SER A 510 -13.48 10.87 17.94
CA SER A 510 -14.58 10.37 17.09
C SER A 510 -15.16 11.48 16.19
N GLU A 511 -15.27 12.70 16.69
CA GLU A 511 -15.69 13.86 15.90
C GLU A 511 -14.63 14.25 14.86
N THR A 512 -13.36 14.27 15.25
CA THR A 512 -12.23 14.51 14.34
C THR A 512 -12.31 13.56 13.15
N MET A 513 -12.46 12.25 13.42
CA MET A 513 -12.67 11.19 12.41
C MET A 513 -13.80 11.50 11.44
N ARG A 514 -14.98 11.84 11.98
CA ARG A 514 -16.16 12.18 11.17
C ARG A 514 -15.90 13.40 10.27
N ASN A 515 -15.13 14.37 10.75
CA ASN A 515 -14.83 15.58 9.99
C ASN A 515 -13.86 15.33 8.82
N MET A 516 -13.03 14.29 8.88
CA MET A 516 -12.07 13.96 7.83
C MET A 516 -12.66 13.11 6.71
N THR A 517 -13.75 12.40 6.98
CA THR A 517 -14.53 11.70 5.95
C THR A 517 -15.55 12.59 5.25
N ASN A 518 -15.69 13.85 5.67
CA ASN A 518 -16.65 14.76 5.07
C ASN A 518 -16.11 15.28 3.72
N ARG A 519 -17.01 15.45 2.73
CA ARG A 519 -16.74 16.08 1.43
C ARG A 519 -16.01 17.43 1.55
N LYS A 520 -16.25 18.19 2.62
CA LYS A 520 -15.49 19.41 2.92
C LYS A 520 -13.98 19.18 2.98
N PHE A 521 -13.53 18.02 3.48
CA PHE A 521 -12.12 17.64 3.49
C PHE A 521 -11.60 17.34 2.07
N ALA A 522 -12.40 16.68 1.23
CA ALA A 522 -12.05 16.41 -0.16
C ALA A 522 -11.79 17.71 -0.96
N GLY A 523 -12.56 18.76 -0.70
CA GLY A 523 -12.39 20.08 -1.31
C GLY A 523 -11.22 20.92 -0.77
N LYS A 524 -10.64 20.58 0.39
CA LYS A 524 -9.49 21.33 0.94
C LYS A 524 -8.28 21.18 0.03
N LYS A 525 -7.72 22.28 -0.45
CA LYS A 525 -6.49 22.26 -1.26
C LYS A 525 -5.35 21.61 -0.49
N ALA A 526 -4.75 20.58 -1.08
CA ALA A 526 -3.50 20.01 -0.58
C ALA A 526 -2.32 20.59 -1.36
N PRO A 527 -1.16 20.85 -0.71
CA PRO A 527 0.04 21.35 -1.38
C PRO A 527 0.51 20.32 -2.39
N HIS A 528 0.17 20.56 -3.66
CA HIS A 528 0.45 19.66 -4.76
C HIS A 528 1.78 20.04 -5.43
N LYS A 529 2.90 19.86 -4.72
CA LYS A 529 4.25 19.95 -5.33
C LYS A 529 4.71 18.63 -5.95
N THR A 530 3.91 17.59 -5.88
CA THR A 530 4.21 16.21 -6.30
C THR A 530 4.11 15.96 -7.79
N LYS A 531 4.32 16.97 -8.65
CA LYS A 531 4.53 16.66 -10.07
C LYS A 531 5.94 16.11 -10.23
N LEU A 532 6.05 14.79 -10.14
CA LEU A 532 7.31 14.08 -10.30
C LEU A 532 7.89 14.36 -11.70
N SER A 533 8.93 15.18 -11.75
CA SER A 533 9.83 15.17 -12.90
C SER A 533 10.73 13.94 -12.75
N ILE A 534 10.68 13.04 -13.74
CA ILE A 534 11.56 11.88 -13.78
C ILE A 534 12.26 11.90 -15.10
N ASP A 535 13.57 11.97 -15.01
CA ASP A 535 14.47 11.81 -16.11
C ASP A 535 14.75 10.31 -16.25
N ILE A 536 13.96 9.64 -17.08
CA ILE A 536 14.05 8.19 -17.34
C ILE A 536 15.46 7.80 -17.78
N ASP A 537 16.22 8.74 -18.39
CA ASP A 537 17.58 8.49 -18.84
C ASP A 537 18.60 8.54 -17.69
N LYS A 538 18.41 9.41 -16.69
CA LYS A 538 19.25 9.43 -15.48
C LYS A 538 19.00 8.25 -14.56
N ASP A 539 17.77 7.74 -14.55
CA ASP A 539 17.37 6.60 -13.73
C ASP A 539 17.59 5.25 -14.44
N LYS A 540 18.25 5.25 -15.61
CA LYS A 540 18.74 4.01 -16.22
C LYS A 540 19.73 3.37 -15.23
N PRO A 541 19.51 2.13 -14.80
CA PRO A 541 20.43 1.48 -13.88
C PRO A 541 21.80 1.42 -14.55
N ASP A 542 22.76 2.13 -13.98
CA ASP A 542 24.14 2.10 -14.44
C ASP A 542 24.72 0.72 -14.14
N MET A 543 24.50 -0.21 -15.07
CA MET A 543 25.07 -1.56 -15.05
C MET A 543 26.60 -1.52 -15.21
N THR A 544 27.17 -0.36 -15.59
CA THR A 544 28.60 -0.17 -15.81
C THR A 544 29.33 0.37 -14.58
N ASN A 545 28.66 1.01 -13.62
CA ASN A 545 29.28 1.51 -12.38
C ASN A 545 29.86 0.36 -11.52
N PRO A 546 31.20 0.23 -11.37
CA PRO A 546 31.85 -0.82 -10.59
C PRO A 546 31.51 -0.81 -9.10
N GLU A 547 31.06 0.31 -8.53
CA GLU A 547 30.76 0.45 -7.10
C GLU A 547 29.34 0.02 -6.71
N ASN A 548 28.50 -0.36 -7.67
CA ASN A 548 27.15 -0.83 -7.34
C ASN A 548 27.25 -2.14 -6.55
N PRO A 549 26.86 -2.19 -5.26
CA PRO A 549 26.98 -3.40 -4.43
C PRO A 549 26.19 -4.57 -5.03
N ARG A 550 25.22 -4.27 -5.90
CA ARG A 550 24.43 -5.27 -6.63
C ARG A 550 25.17 -5.95 -7.80
N LYS A 551 26.38 -5.52 -8.16
CA LYS A 551 27.21 -6.20 -9.20
C LYS A 551 27.70 -7.58 -8.79
N GLN A 552 27.71 -7.88 -7.50
CA GLN A 552 28.18 -9.18 -7.00
C GLN A 552 27.15 -10.30 -7.24
N PHE A 553 25.88 -9.96 -7.43
CA PHE A 553 24.82 -10.93 -7.65
C PHE A 553 24.79 -11.43 -9.09
N LEU A 554 24.58 -12.74 -9.24
CA LEU A 554 24.25 -13.35 -10.51
C LEU A 554 22.89 -12.83 -11.03
N PRO A 555 22.63 -12.87 -12.34
CA PRO A 555 21.36 -12.40 -12.91
C PRO A 555 20.12 -13.02 -12.23
N ASP A 556 20.18 -14.30 -11.87
CA ASP A 556 19.08 -15.01 -11.20
C ASP A 556 18.88 -14.57 -9.75
N GLU A 557 19.97 -14.28 -9.04
CA GLU A 557 19.93 -13.74 -7.69
C GLU A 557 19.35 -12.32 -7.68
N LEU A 558 19.66 -11.50 -8.69
CA LEU A 558 19.03 -10.19 -8.85
C LEU A 558 17.55 -10.29 -9.20
N MET A 559 17.15 -11.22 -10.08
CA MET A 559 15.73 -11.45 -10.35
C MET A 559 15.00 -11.91 -9.09
N ARG A 560 15.59 -12.84 -8.33
CA ARG A 560 15.04 -13.32 -7.05
C ARG A 560 14.95 -12.18 -6.04
N TYR A 561 16.01 -11.39 -5.87
CA TYR A 561 15.99 -10.19 -5.04
C TYR A 561 14.83 -9.25 -5.41
N TYR A 562 14.63 -8.98 -6.71
CA TYR A 562 13.50 -8.14 -7.12
C TYR A 562 12.15 -8.77 -6.83
N LEU A 563 12.01 -10.09 -6.97
CA LEU A 563 10.78 -10.80 -6.64
C LEU A 563 10.49 -10.82 -5.13
N ASP A 564 11.52 -11.06 -4.31
CA ASP A 564 11.42 -11.08 -2.85
C ASP A 564 11.13 -9.68 -2.26
N ASN A 565 11.47 -8.62 -3.00
CA ASN A 565 11.18 -7.22 -2.65
C ASN A 565 10.00 -6.66 -3.47
N TRP A 566 9.35 -7.49 -4.29
CA TRP A 566 8.10 -7.16 -4.96
C TRP A 566 6.97 -7.51 -4.00
N GLY A 567 6.01 -6.61 -3.80
CA GLY A 567 4.89 -6.93 -2.90
C GLY A 567 4.18 -8.25 -3.25
N ASP A 568 3.61 -8.91 -2.25
CA ASP A 568 2.97 -10.24 -2.41
C ASP A 568 1.59 -10.23 -3.07
N SER A 569 1.04 -9.06 -3.38
CA SER A 569 -0.33 -8.90 -3.87
C SER A 569 -0.42 -8.67 -5.38
N GLY A 570 -0.62 -9.76 -6.14
CA GLY A 570 -1.39 -9.62 -7.38
C GLY A 570 -2.79 -9.03 -7.10
N PRO A 571 -3.52 -8.55 -8.12
CA PRO A 571 -4.86 -7.96 -7.95
C PRO A 571 -5.89 -8.92 -7.32
N THR A 572 -5.59 -10.23 -7.33
CA THR A 572 -6.39 -11.31 -6.72
C THR A 572 -5.77 -11.92 -5.46
N GLY A 573 -4.78 -11.25 -4.83
CA GLY A 573 -4.22 -11.64 -3.54
C GLY A 573 -3.44 -12.96 -3.49
N SER A 574 -3.40 -13.73 -4.58
CA SER A 574 -2.79 -15.07 -4.64
C SER A 574 -1.34 -15.02 -5.13
N GLY A 575 -0.49 -14.30 -4.39
CA GLY A 575 0.93 -14.63 -4.37
C GLY A 575 1.06 -16.06 -3.81
N ILE A 576 1.66 -16.97 -4.57
CA ILE A 576 2.00 -18.33 -4.15
C ILE A 576 2.96 -18.19 -2.95
N GLY A 577 2.40 -18.09 -1.74
CA GLY A 577 3.10 -17.75 -0.50
C GLY A 577 2.29 -16.95 0.52
N GLY A 578 1.15 -16.35 0.15
CA GLY A 578 0.33 -15.55 1.07
C GLY A 578 -0.98 -16.22 1.50
N TYR A 579 -1.00 -16.71 2.74
CA TYR A 579 -2.13 -16.99 3.66
C TYR A 579 -2.98 -18.27 3.56
#